data_AF-A0A7C3C728-F1
#
_entry.id   AF-A0A7C3C728-F1
#
_cell.length_a   1.000
_cell.length_b   1.000
_cell.length_c   1.000
_cell.angle_alpha   90.00
_cell.angle_beta   90.00
_cell.angle_gamma   90.00
#
_symmetry.space_group_name_H-M   'P 1'
#
loop_
_entity.id
_entity.type
_entity.pdbx_description
1 polymer ?
#
loop_
_entity_poly.entity_id
_entity_poly.type
_entity_poly.pdbx_seq_one_letter_code
_entity_poly.pdbx_strand_id
1 'polypeptide(L)'
;MSHKTLSKLDAPKNINNNEKVLNQNDFIVSKTDTKGKIIYCNEIFTEMAGYPAADLIGANHNLIRHPDMPRIAFKILWELIQQKDEFFGFVKNLRADGGYYWVFAYITADLDAHGNITSYTSVRRKMPQSAIDIISPIYKQLVDAEKSGGIEASEKLLHTLLAQHRLEYREFIINLQLGATL
;
A
#
# COMPACT_ATOMS: atom_id res chain seq x y z
N MET A 1 -8.32 20.37 -24.28
CA MET A 1 -8.98 19.04 -24.18
C MET A 1 -8.87 18.61 -22.72
N SER A 2 -9.96 18.26 -22.03
CA SER A 2 -9.86 17.79 -20.64
C SER A 2 -9.24 16.40 -20.62
N HIS A 3 -8.10 16.23 -19.94
CA HIS A 3 -7.55 14.91 -19.68
C HIS A 3 -8.56 14.12 -18.84
N LYS A 4 -8.93 12.92 -19.26
CA LYS A 4 -9.80 12.04 -18.46
C LYS A 4 -9.00 11.58 -17.24
N THR A 5 -9.51 11.83 -16.04
CA THR A 5 -8.93 11.28 -14.81
C THR A 5 -9.12 9.78 -14.75
N LEU A 6 -8.03 9.02 -14.54
CA LEU A 6 -8.08 7.57 -14.41
C LEU A 6 -8.78 7.12 -13.11
N SER A 7 -9.38 5.95 -13.18
CA SER A 7 -10.07 5.29 -12.07
C SER A 7 -9.60 3.84 -11.93
N LYS A 8 -10.03 3.14 -10.88
CA LYS A 8 -9.70 1.72 -10.71
C LYS A 8 -10.12 0.84 -11.90
N LEU A 9 -11.16 1.23 -12.64
CA LEU A 9 -11.64 0.50 -13.82
C LEU A 9 -10.67 0.59 -15.02
N ASP A 10 -9.79 1.60 -15.02
CA ASP A 10 -8.76 1.80 -16.04
C ASP A 10 -7.45 1.07 -15.68
N ALA A 11 -7.38 0.41 -14.51
CA ALA A 11 -6.24 -0.42 -14.13
C ALA A 11 -6.11 -1.64 -15.08
N PRO A 12 -4.88 -2.11 -15.39
CA PRO A 12 -4.69 -3.20 -16.31
C PRO A 12 -5.32 -4.49 -15.80
N LYS A 13 -6.02 -5.19 -16.72
CA LYS A 13 -6.68 -6.47 -16.44
C LYS A 13 -5.76 -7.66 -16.68
N ASN A 14 -4.82 -7.53 -17.61
CA ASN A 14 -3.81 -8.54 -17.86
C ASN A 14 -2.64 -8.33 -16.90
N ILE A 15 -2.71 -8.98 -15.75
CA ILE A 15 -1.68 -8.90 -14.72
C ILE A 15 -0.61 -9.95 -15.04
N ASN A 16 0.63 -9.51 -15.09
CA ASN A 16 1.79 -10.37 -15.28
C ASN A 16 2.66 -10.38 -14.01
N ASN A 17 3.55 -11.36 -13.91
CA ASN A 17 4.38 -11.54 -12.72
C ASN A 17 5.73 -10.82 -12.80
N ASN A 18 5.85 -9.76 -13.61
CA ASN A 18 7.09 -9.01 -13.74
C ASN A 18 7.18 -7.96 -12.62
N GLU A 19 8.15 -8.14 -11.73
CA GLU A 19 8.46 -7.16 -10.69
C GLU A 19 9.39 -6.07 -11.22
N LYS A 20 9.02 -4.80 -11.01
CA LYS A 20 9.94 -3.66 -11.03
C LYS A 20 10.42 -3.43 -9.59
N VAL A 21 11.69 -3.71 -9.33
CA VAL A 21 12.27 -3.52 -8.00
C VAL A 21 12.68 -2.06 -7.80
N LEU A 22 12.26 -1.46 -6.68
CA LEU A 22 12.69 -0.11 -6.29
C LEU A 22 14.17 -0.10 -5.91
N ASN A 23 14.91 0.95 -6.28
CA ASN A 23 16.32 1.07 -5.91
C ASN A 23 16.46 1.33 -4.40
N GLN A 24 17.62 0.96 -3.84
CA GLN A 24 17.85 1.02 -2.40
C GLN A 24 17.73 2.44 -1.81
N ASN A 25 18.16 3.45 -2.56
CA ASN A 25 18.20 4.84 -2.11
C ASN A 25 17.01 5.67 -2.61
N ASP A 26 16.10 5.05 -3.36
CA ASP A 26 14.95 5.74 -3.92
C ASP A 26 13.81 5.82 -2.90
N PHE A 27 13.15 6.97 -2.88
CA PHE A 27 11.94 7.19 -2.11
C PHE A 27 10.79 7.55 -3.04
N ILE A 28 9.72 6.77 -2.98
CA ILE A 28 8.47 7.14 -3.63
C ILE A 28 7.70 8.05 -2.67
N VAL A 29 7.31 9.23 -3.16
CA VAL A 29 6.53 10.20 -2.38
C VAL A 29 5.22 10.48 -3.10
N SER A 30 4.12 10.38 -2.36
CA SER A 30 2.80 10.81 -2.83
C SER A 30 2.03 11.52 -1.73
N LYS A 31 1.13 12.40 -2.15
CA LYS A 31 0.18 13.06 -1.26
C LYS A 31 -1.22 12.94 -1.85
N THR A 32 -2.21 12.71 -1.00
CA THR A 32 -3.61 12.67 -1.40
C THR A 32 -4.44 13.72 -0.67
N ASP A 33 -5.57 14.11 -1.25
CA ASP A 33 -6.64 14.76 -0.49
C ASP A 33 -7.25 13.80 0.55
N THR A 34 -8.20 14.31 1.34
CA THR A 34 -8.91 13.52 2.38
C THR A 34 -9.80 12.41 1.81
N LYS A 35 -10.03 12.37 0.50
CA LYS A 35 -10.80 11.35 -0.22
C LYS A 35 -9.89 10.33 -0.93
N GLY A 36 -8.56 10.43 -0.74
CA GLY A 36 -7.57 9.53 -1.32
C GLY A 36 -7.25 9.80 -2.80
N LYS A 37 -7.62 10.98 -3.33
CA LYS A 37 -7.20 11.40 -4.68
C LYS A 37 -5.79 11.96 -4.63
N ILE A 38 -4.92 11.52 -5.53
CA ILE A 38 -3.53 11.96 -5.59
C ILE A 38 -3.49 13.42 -6.00
N ILE A 39 -2.92 14.27 -5.15
CA ILE A 39 -2.70 15.71 -5.43
C ILE A 39 -1.23 16.02 -5.70
N TYR A 40 -0.33 15.10 -5.35
CA TYR A 40 1.10 15.18 -5.66
C TYR A 40 1.71 13.78 -5.76
N CYS A 41 2.66 13.64 -6.68
CA CYS A 41 3.54 12.47 -6.79
C CYS A 41 4.91 12.91 -7.31
N ASN A 42 5.98 12.29 -6.84
CA ASN A 42 7.31 12.52 -7.39
C ASN A 42 7.57 11.66 -8.66
N GLU A 43 8.64 11.97 -9.39
CA GLU A 43 9.00 11.28 -10.64
C GLU A 43 9.22 9.77 -10.42
N ILE A 44 9.84 9.38 -9.31
CA ILE A 44 10.05 7.97 -8.96
C ILE A 44 8.70 7.24 -8.85
N PHE A 45 7.66 7.88 -8.31
CA PHE A 45 6.32 7.28 -8.31
C PHE A 45 5.82 7.03 -9.73
N THR A 46 5.93 8.01 -10.62
CA THR A 46 5.45 7.87 -12.01
C THR A 46 6.17 6.73 -12.74
N GLU A 47 7.49 6.62 -12.57
CA GLU A 47 8.29 5.55 -13.16
C GLU A 47 7.90 4.16 -12.60
N MET A 48 7.80 4.06 -11.28
CA MET A 48 7.47 2.81 -10.61
C MET A 48 6.04 2.36 -10.88
N ALA A 49 5.10 3.28 -11.03
CA ALA A 49 3.71 2.97 -11.39
C ALA A 49 3.51 2.73 -12.89
N GLY A 50 4.41 3.23 -13.75
CA GLY A 50 4.28 3.15 -15.20
C GLY A 50 3.20 4.08 -15.77
N TYR A 51 2.76 5.07 -15.00
CA TYR A 51 1.79 6.08 -15.43
C TYR A 51 2.46 7.45 -15.52
N PRO A 52 2.14 8.29 -16.52
CA PRO A 52 2.56 9.67 -16.52
C PRO A 52 1.91 10.42 -15.35
N ALA A 53 2.57 11.45 -14.83
CA ALA A 53 2.03 12.26 -13.72
C ALA A 53 0.62 12.79 -14.02
N ALA A 54 0.36 13.22 -15.26
CA ALA A 54 -0.93 13.74 -15.69
C ALA A 54 -2.10 12.75 -15.54
N ASP A 55 -1.81 11.44 -15.56
CA ASP A 55 -2.82 10.38 -15.36
C ASP A 55 -3.02 10.04 -13.88
N LEU A 56 -1.98 10.23 -13.06
CA LEU A 56 -2.03 9.96 -11.62
C LEU A 56 -2.68 11.11 -10.85
N ILE A 57 -2.38 12.35 -11.19
CA ILE A 57 -2.96 13.52 -10.50
C ILE A 57 -4.48 13.54 -10.69
N GLY A 58 -5.20 13.60 -9.57
CA GLY A 58 -6.66 13.54 -9.49
C GLY A 58 -7.24 12.12 -9.43
N ALA A 59 -6.47 11.09 -9.81
CA ALA A 59 -6.90 9.70 -9.70
C ALA A 59 -6.90 9.24 -8.24
N ASN A 60 -7.74 8.28 -7.89
CA ASN A 60 -7.69 7.67 -6.57
C ASN A 60 -6.45 6.77 -6.45
N HIS A 61 -5.76 6.82 -5.30
CA HIS A 61 -4.56 6.02 -5.07
C HIS A 61 -4.81 4.51 -5.19
N ASN A 62 -6.06 4.04 -5.07
CA ASN A 62 -6.41 2.64 -5.30
C ASN A 62 -6.21 2.15 -6.74
N LEU A 63 -6.06 3.05 -7.73
CA LEU A 63 -5.74 2.71 -9.13
C LEU A 63 -4.62 1.67 -9.20
N ILE A 64 -3.53 1.93 -8.47
CA ILE A 64 -2.32 1.11 -8.40
C ILE A 64 -2.37 0.01 -7.35
N ARG A 65 -3.50 -0.26 -6.69
CA ARG A 65 -3.59 -1.39 -5.75
C ARG A 65 -3.53 -2.71 -6.52
N HIS A 66 -2.59 -3.59 -6.16
CA HIS A 66 -2.55 -4.95 -6.69
C HIS A 66 -3.68 -5.82 -6.09
N PRO A 67 -4.34 -6.72 -6.85
CA PRO A 67 -5.41 -7.58 -6.31
C PRO A 67 -4.92 -8.59 -5.25
N ASP A 68 -3.64 -8.94 -5.25
CA ASP A 68 -3.04 -9.78 -4.19
C ASP A 68 -2.94 -9.08 -2.82
N MET A 69 -3.26 -7.78 -2.75
CA MET A 69 -3.29 -7.10 -1.47
C MET A 69 -4.58 -7.40 -0.71
N PRO A 70 -4.49 -7.92 0.52
CA PRO A 70 -5.68 -8.16 1.34
C PRO A 70 -6.32 -6.84 1.75
N ARG A 71 -7.65 -6.80 1.81
CA ARG A 71 -8.40 -5.60 2.20
C ARG A 71 -8.13 -5.21 3.66
N ILE A 72 -7.86 -6.17 4.54
CA ILE A 72 -7.55 -5.90 5.96
C ILE A 72 -6.34 -4.97 6.13
N ALA A 73 -5.30 -5.07 5.28
CA ALA A 73 -4.14 -4.18 5.36
C ALA A 73 -4.53 -2.71 5.18
N PHE A 74 -5.54 -2.44 4.35
CA PHE A 74 -6.03 -1.09 4.12
C PHE A 74 -7.10 -0.66 5.12
N LYS A 75 -7.84 -1.60 5.72
CA LYS A 75 -8.69 -1.29 6.89
C LYS A 75 -7.82 -0.73 8.02
N ILE A 76 -6.72 -1.43 8.36
CA ILE A 76 -5.74 -0.99 9.37
C ILE A 76 -5.15 0.38 9.02
N LEU A 77 -4.75 0.59 7.76
CA LEU A 77 -4.28 1.90 7.28
C LEU A 77 -5.27 3.02 7.61
N TRP A 78 -6.54 2.85 7.21
CA TRP A 78 -7.54 3.89 7.39
C TRP A 78 -7.89 4.11 8.86
N GLU A 79 -7.96 3.05 9.66
CA GLU A 79 -8.21 3.14 11.10
C GLU A 79 -7.13 3.97 11.81
N LEU A 80 -5.85 3.75 11.47
CA LEU A 80 -4.73 4.48 12.08
C LEU A 80 -4.69 5.95 11.63
N ILE A 81 -4.67 6.20 10.32
CA ILE A 81 -4.44 7.58 9.84
C ILE A 81 -5.65 8.50 10.11
N GLN A 82 -6.87 7.95 10.23
CA GLN A 82 -8.03 8.74 10.67
C GLN A 82 -7.97 9.10 12.15
N GLN A 83 -7.27 8.31 12.96
CA GLN A 83 -6.96 8.62 14.37
C GLN A 83 -5.72 9.51 14.50
N LYS A 84 -5.12 9.93 13.38
CA LYS A 84 -3.89 10.73 13.30
C LYS A 84 -2.63 9.95 13.72
N ASP A 85 -2.73 8.63 13.77
CA ASP A 85 -1.59 7.73 13.97
C ASP A 85 -0.86 7.45 12.65
N GLU A 86 0.34 6.89 12.78
CA GLU A 86 1.17 6.48 11.68
C GLU A 86 0.82 5.06 11.22
N PHE A 87 0.79 4.84 9.90
CA PHE A 87 0.74 3.50 9.33
C PHE A 87 2.11 3.10 8.79
N PHE A 88 2.51 1.87 9.13
CA PHE A 88 3.58 1.14 8.47
C PHE A 88 3.02 -0.13 7.84
N GLY A 89 3.37 -0.42 6.60
CA GLY A 89 2.92 -1.65 5.96
C GLY A 89 3.63 -1.98 4.66
N PHE A 90 3.58 -3.25 4.28
CA PHE A 90 4.08 -3.71 2.99
C PHE A 90 2.96 -3.68 1.96
N VAL A 91 3.22 -3.07 0.80
CA VAL A 91 2.20 -2.89 -0.24
C VAL A 91 2.76 -3.37 -1.58
N LYS A 92 2.06 -4.33 -2.19
CA LYS A 92 2.20 -4.70 -3.60
C LYS A 92 1.35 -3.76 -4.44
N ASN A 93 1.99 -3.06 -5.37
CA ASN A 93 1.34 -2.12 -6.25
C ASN A 93 1.35 -2.64 -7.69
N LEU A 94 0.25 -2.41 -8.41
CA LEU A 94 0.06 -2.74 -9.81
C LEU A 94 0.58 -1.59 -10.69
N ARG A 95 1.34 -1.95 -11.72
CA ARG A 95 1.86 -1.04 -12.74
C ARG A 95 0.90 -0.95 -13.92
N ALA A 96 0.98 0.13 -14.70
CA ALA A 96 0.19 0.32 -15.93
C ALA A 96 0.40 -0.77 -16.99
N ASP A 97 1.61 -1.35 -17.03
CA ASP A 97 2.01 -2.44 -17.93
C ASP A 97 1.54 -3.84 -17.46
N GLY A 98 0.78 -3.90 -16.36
CA GLY A 98 0.30 -5.14 -15.76
C GLY A 98 1.30 -5.84 -14.84
N GLY A 99 2.54 -5.37 -14.74
CA GLY A 99 3.51 -5.83 -13.75
C GLY A 99 3.24 -5.27 -12.35
N TYR A 100 4.17 -5.46 -11.43
CA TYR A 100 4.01 -4.98 -10.05
C TYR A 100 5.32 -4.47 -9.43
N TYR A 101 5.20 -3.88 -8.25
CA TYR A 101 6.34 -3.53 -7.40
C TYR A 101 5.94 -3.59 -5.92
N TRP A 102 6.88 -4.05 -5.08
CA TRP A 102 6.74 -4.05 -3.63
C TRP A 102 7.36 -2.81 -2.99
N VAL A 103 6.73 -2.33 -1.92
CA VAL A 103 7.27 -1.25 -1.09
C VAL A 103 6.98 -1.48 0.38
N PHE A 104 7.86 -0.94 1.22
CA PHE A 104 7.54 -0.61 2.60
C PHE A 104 7.02 0.83 2.65
N ALA A 105 5.79 1.00 3.10
CA ALA A 105 5.08 2.27 3.15
C ALA A 105 5.00 2.81 4.58
N TYR A 106 5.27 4.11 4.70
CA TYR A 106 5.00 4.94 5.86
C TYR A 106 3.97 6.00 5.46
N ILE A 107 2.86 6.12 6.18
CA ILE A 107 1.74 6.99 5.84
C ILE A 107 1.24 7.74 7.07
N THR A 108 1.00 9.04 6.92
CA THR A 108 0.49 9.93 7.98
C THR A 108 -0.62 10.84 7.47
N ALA A 109 -1.45 11.33 8.39
CA ALA A 109 -2.35 12.44 8.16
C ALA A 109 -1.63 13.78 8.32
N ASP A 110 -1.83 14.69 7.37
CA ASP A 110 -1.36 16.07 7.45
C ASP A 110 -2.45 16.92 8.11
N LEU A 111 -2.07 17.72 9.11
CA LEU A 111 -3.01 18.48 9.96
C LEU A 111 -2.91 19.99 9.70
N ASP A 112 -4.04 20.69 9.79
CA ASP A 112 -4.06 22.16 9.87
C ASP A 112 -3.73 22.67 11.29
N ALA A 113 -3.70 23.99 11.47
CA ALA A 113 -3.44 24.62 12.76
C ALA A 113 -4.52 24.32 13.83
N HIS A 114 -5.69 23.81 13.43
CA HIS A 114 -6.79 23.41 14.31
C HIS A 114 -6.79 21.89 14.59
N GLY A 115 -5.83 21.15 14.03
CA GLY A 115 -5.72 19.71 14.16
C GLY A 115 -6.68 18.91 13.27
N ASN A 116 -7.29 19.52 12.25
CA ASN A 116 -8.12 18.81 11.28
C ASN A 116 -7.25 18.17 10.20
N ILE A 117 -7.64 16.98 9.75
CA ILE A 117 -6.97 16.29 8.64
C ILE A 117 -7.25 17.03 7.34
N THR A 118 -6.19 17.42 6.64
CA THR A 118 -6.26 18.14 5.34
C THR A 118 -5.88 17.26 4.16
N SER A 119 -5.04 16.27 4.39
CA SER A 119 -4.46 15.40 3.36
C SER A 119 -3.74 14.22 4.01
N TYR A 120 -3.25 13.28 3.20
CA TYR A 120 -2.41 12.18 3.64
C TYR A 120 -1.11 12.17 2.85
N THR A 121 0.02 11.99 3.53
CA THR A 121 1.34 11.89 2.91
C THR A 121 1.86 10.47 3.05
N SER A 122 2.39 9.91 1.96
CA SER A 122 3.03 8.60 1.93
C SER A 122 4.48 8.71 1.46
N VAL A 123 5.38 8.13 2.24
CA VAL A 123 6.77 7.89 1.86
C VAL A 123 7.00 6.39 1.80
N ARG A 124 7.56 5.91 0.71
CA ARG A 124 7.79 4.47 0.49
C ARG A 124 9.21 4.21 0.07
N ARG A 125 9.78 3.12 0.58
CA ARG A 125 11.15 2.67 0.27
C ARG A 125 11.16 1.20 -0.11
N LYS A 126 12.33 0.73 -0.55
CA LYS A 126 12.54 -0.66 -0.92
C LYS A 126 12.22 -1.60 0.24
N MET A 127 11.46 -2.65 -0.08
CA MET A 127 11.20 -3.76 0.81
C MET A 127 12.32 -4.82 0.67
N PRO A 128 12.85 -5.39 1.76
CA PRO A 128 13.85 -6.44 1.67
C PRO A 128 13.22 -7.75 1.17
N GLN A 129 13.98 -8.53 0.40
CA GLN A 129 13.50 -9.80 -0.17
C GLN A 129 13.02 -10.78 0.91
N SER A 130 13.73 -10.85 2.05
CA SER A 130 13.34 -11.71 3.18
C SER A 130 11.95 -11.40 3.71
N ALA A 131 11.55 -10.12 3.74
CA ALA A 131 10.19 -9.74 4.13
C ALA A 131 9.18 -10.10 3.04
N ILE A 132 9.54 -10.03 1.75
CA ILE A 132 8.66 -10.43 0.64
C ILE A 132 8.34 -11.92 0.73
N ASP A 133 9.36 -12.74 0.99
CA ASP A 133 9.25 -14.20 1.09
C ASP A 133 8.32 -14.62 2.24
N ILE A 134 8.29 -13.84 3.33
CA ILE A 134 7.41 -14.06 4.48
C ILE A 134 6.01 -13.50 4.24
N ILE A 135 5.89 -12.25 3.75
CA ILE A 135 4.59 -11.57 3.67
C ILE A 135 3.72 -12.11 2.53
N SER A 136 4.33 -12.52 1.42
CA SER A 136 3.59 -12.95 0.22
C SER A 136 2.66 -14.13 0.49
N PRO A 137 3.10 -15.25 1.13
CA PRO A 137 2.19 -16.33 1.48
C PRO A 137 1.14 -15.92 2.51
N ILE A 138 1.48 -15.05 3.48
CA ILE A 138 0.51 -14.52 4.46
C ILE A 138 -0.60 -13.74 3.75
N TYR A 139 -0.23 -12.80 2.87
CA TYR A 139 -1.21 -12.00 2.12
C TYR A 139 -2.09 -12.88 1.24
N LYS A 140 -1.53 -13.93 0.62
CA LYS A 140 -2.32 -14.91 -0.10
C LYS A 140 -3.36 -15.59 0.79
N GLN A 141 -2.98 -16.05 1.99
CA GLN A 141 -3.92 -16.66 2.94
C GLN A 141 -5.02 -15.67 3.38
N LEU A 142 -4.66 -14.42 3.64
CA LEU A 142 -5.62 -13.36 4.00
C LEU A 142 -6.60 -13.08 2.86
N VAL A 143 -6.11 -12.96 1.61
CA VAL A 143 -6.97 -12.80 0.43
C VAL A 143 -7.89 -14.00 0.23
N ASP A 144 -7.40 -15.22 0.45
CA ASP A 144 -8.22 -16.43 0.32
C ASP A 144 -9.29 -16.51 1.43
N ALA A 145 -8.97 -16.12 2.66
CA ALA A 145 -9.96 -15.98 3.74
C ALA A 145 -11.03 -14.92 3.41
N GLU A 146 -10.63 -13.82 2.76
CA GLU A 146 -11.56 -12.76 2.36
C GLU A 146 -12.61 -13.18 1.34
N LYS A 147 -12.30 -14.18 0.50
CA LYS A 147 -13.22 -14.70 -0.52
C LYS A 147 -14.39 -15.47 0.10
N SER A 148 -14.15 -16.17 1.22
CA SER A 148 -15.16 -17.00 1.87
C SER A 148 -15.86 -16.31 3.03
N GLY A 149 -15.15 -15.46 3.78
CA GLY A 149 -15.65 -14.90 5.04
C GLY A 149 -15.50 -13.39 5.19
N GLY A 150 -15.23 -12.65 4.11
CA GLY A 150 -15.12 -11.19 4.17
C GLY A 150 -13.85 -10.71 4.88
N ILE A 151 -13.78 -9.40 5.16
CA ILE A 151 -12.61 -8.78 5.79
C ILE A 151 -12.43 -9.31 7.22
N GLU A 152 -13.53 -9.67 7.87
CA GLU A 152 -13.59 -10.19 9.23
C GLU A 152 -12.84 -11.52 9.35
N ALA A 153 -12.89 -12.37 8.31
CA ALA A 153 -12.15 -13.62 8.28
C ALA A 153 -10.63 -13.40 8.16
N SER A 154 -10.18 -12.45 7.33
CA SER A 154 -8.75 -12.11 7.25
C SER A 154 -8.27 -11.37 8.50
N GLU A 155 -9.09 -10.53 9.10
CA GLU A 155 -8.82 -9.86 10.38
C GLU A 155 -8.58 -10.89 11.49
N LYS A 156 -9.48 -11.87 11.65
CA LYS A 156 -9.31 -12.96 12.62
C LYS A 156 -8.03 -13.77 12.38
N LEU A 157 -7.73 -14.08 11.12
CA LEU A 157 -6.53 -14.83 10.75
C LEU A 157 -5.25 -14.03 11.08
N LEU A 158 -5.22 -12.73 10.75
CA LEU A 158 -4.11 -11.85 11.05
C LEU A 158 -3.89 -11.72 12.56
N HIS A 159 -4.96 -11.52 13.35
CA HIS A 159 -4.84 -11.47 14.81
C HIS A 159 -4.33 -12.79 15.40
N THR A 160 -4.78 -13.92 14.86
CA THR A 160 -4.31 -15.24 15.31
C THR A 160 -2.81 -15.40 15.05
N LEU A 161 -2.35 -15.03 13.86
CA LEU A 161 -0.94 -15.05 13.50
C LEU A 161 -0.11 -14.15 14.43
N LEU A 162 -0.52 -12.89 14.59
CA LEU A 162 0.17 -11.93 15.45
C LEU A 162 0.26 -12.41 16.91
N ALA A 163 -0.83 -12.97 17.45
CA ALA A 163 -0.88 -13.51 18.80
C ALA A 163 0.04 -14.74 18.99
N GLN A 164 0.16 -15.61 17.99
CA GLN A 164 1.06 -16.78 18.04
C GLN A 164 2.52 -16.37 18.22
N HIS A 165 2.93 -15.25 17.61
CA HIS A 165 4.27 -14.70 17.72
C HIS A 165 4.41 -13.63 18.82
N ARG A 166 3.32 -13.30 19.53
CA ARG A 166 3.26 -12.25 20.57
C ARG A 166 3.73 -10.89 20.04
N LEU A 167 3.30 -10.54 18.84
CA LEU A 167 3.65 -9.29 18.17
C LEU A 167 2.42 -8.44 17.92
N GLU A 168 2.55 -7.14 18.05
CA GLU A 168 1.58 -6.20 17.48
C GLU A 168 1.82 -6.02 15.97
N TYR A 169 0.81 -5.56 15.23
CA TYR A 169 0.92 -5.37 13.77
C TYR A 169 2.12 -4.50 13.37
N ARG A 170 2.31 -3.37 14.07
CA ARG A 170 3.42 -2.46 13.79
C ARG A 170 4.77 -3.13 14.03
N GLU A 171 4.91 -3.86 15.13
CA GLU A 171 6.15 -4.57 15.47
C GLU A 171 6.46 -5.65 14.44
N PHE A 172 5.45 -6.44 14.06
CA PHE A 172 5.56 -7.45 13.01
C PHE A 172 6.10 -6.84 11.71
N ILE A 173 5.50 -5.76 11.22
CA ILE A 173 5.93 -5.10 9.98
C ILE A 173 7.36 -4.54 10.11
N ILE A 174 7.68 -3.86 11.21
CA ILE A 174 9.00 -3.25 11.42
C ILE A 174 10.09 -4.32 11.55
N ASN A 175 9.84 -5.39 12.30
CA ASN A 175 10.79 -6.50 12.47
C ASN A 175 11.14 -7.12 11.12
N LEU A 176 10.14 -7.40 10.29
CA LEU A 176 10.38 -7.94 8.94
C LEU A 176 11.17 -6.95 8.07
N GLN A 177 10.86 -5.66 8.13
CA GLN A 177 11.61 -4.64 7.39
C GLN A 177 13.08 -4.53 7.83
N LEU A 178 13.38 -4.87 9.08
CA LEU A 178 14.74 -4.95 9.64
C LEU A 178 15.41 -6.31 9.39
N GLY A 179 14.73 -7.25 8.73
CA GLY A 179 15.28 -8.55 8.35
C GLY A 179 15.08 -9.67 9.38
N ALA A 180 14.22 -9.48 10.38
CA ALA A 180 13.87 -10.56 11.31
C ALA A 180 13.04 -11.66 10.62
N THR A 181 13.13 -12.87 11.16
CA THR A 181 12.27 -14.01 10.81
C THR A 181 11.15 -14.17 11.84
N LEU A 182 10.06 -14.85 11.47
CA LEU A 182 8.95 -15.17 12.38
C LEU A 182 9.26 -16.34 13.30
#